data_AF-A0A3S3UCI2-F1
#
_entry.id   AF-A0A3S3UCI2-F1
#
_cell.length_a   1.000
_cell.length_b   1.000
_cell.length_c   1.000
_cell.angle_alpha   90.00
_cell.angle_beta   90.00
_cell.angle_gamma   90.00
#
_symmetry.space_group_name_H-M   'P 1'
#
loop_
_entity.id
_entity.type
_entity.pdbx_description
1 polymer ?
#
loop_
_entity_poly.entity_id
_entity_poly.type
_entity_poly.pdbx_seq_one_letter_code
_entity_poly.pdbx_strand_id
1 'polypeptide(L)'
;MRNAPSPGLVILTVFIGLHVAGSVFAETPILDDLPPGKTGVLESPVGTYEFTTTVCGIFLEDNFEDIEIMGPGTAPDGENFYFELSSTGNSMTISIGSGGPFDSSDRQLQAGQHVSEPFTVETSGEFISVPHITLVDEVGWRIIGDASLRINCGE
;
A
#
# COMPACT_ATOMS: atom_id res chain seq x y z
N MET A 1 -40.07 -53.01 47.44
CA MET A 1 -39.48 -54.06 46.58
C MET A 1 -39.21 -53.46 45.21
N ARG A 2 -38.00 -53.71 44.67
CA ARG A 2 -37.49 -53.44 43.30
C ARG A 2 -36.86 -52.07 43.02
N ASN A 3 -35.54 -52.05 43.30
CA ASN A 3 -34.40 -51.69 42.46
C ASN A 3 -34.27 -50.27 41.85
N ALA A 4 -33.15 -49.64 42.22
CA ALA A 4 -32.50 -48.53 41.52
C ALA A 4 -32.06 -48.92 40.09
N PRO A 5 -31.75 -47.92 39.24
CA PRO A 5 -30.34 -47.53 39.14
C PRO A 5 -30.10 -46.00 39.15
N SER A 6 -28.92 -45.64 39.62
CA SER A 6 -28.18 -44.37 39.39
C SER A 6 -26.93 -44.73 38.57
N PRO A 7 -26.10 -43.82 38.02
CA PRO A 7 -26.21 -42.37 37.81
C PRO A 7 -25.95 -41.96 36.34
N GLY A 8 -26.18 -40.69 36.01
CA GLY A 8 -25.61 -40.06 34.82
C GLY A 8 -25.26 -38.60 35.12
N LEU A 9 -24.13 -38.39 35.80
CA LEU A 9 -23.52 -37.06 35.96
C LEU A 9 -23.06 -36.58 34.58
N VAL A 10 -23.75 -35.59 34.01
CA VAL A 10 -23.29 -34.89 32.80
C VAL A 10 -22.19 -33.93 33.23
N ILE A 11 -20.94 -34.31 32.99
CA ILE A 11 -19.78 -33.43 33.12
C ILE A 11 -19.85 -32.42 31.95
N LEU A 12 -20.30 -31.21 32.24
CA LEU A 12 -20.20 -30.07 31.34
C LEU A 12 -18.71 -29.72 31.19
N THR A 13 -18.07 -30.26 30.16
CA THR A 13 -16.68 -29.92 29.85
C THR A 13 -16.70 -28.59 29.12
N VAL A 14 -16.33 -27.53 29.84
CA VAL A 14 -16.07 -26.21 29.25
C VAL A 14 -14.84 -26.37 28.36
N PHE A 15 -15.03 -26.42 27.05
CA PHE A 15 -13.93 -26.19 26.11
C PHE A 15 -13.66 -24.69 26.09
N ILE A 16 -12.73 -24.25 26.94
CA ILE A 16 -12.03 -22.98 26.76
C ILE A 16 -11.24 -23.14 25.47
N GLY A 17 -11.82 -22.70 24.35
CA GLY A 17 -11.12 -22.53 23.10
C GLY A 17 -10.07 -21.44 23.29
N LEU A 18 -8.86 -21.87 23.64
CA LEU A 18 -7.65 -21.07 23.55
C LEU A 18 -7.53 -20.64 22.07
N HIS A 19 -7.93 -19.41 21.78
CA HIS A 19 -7.66 -18.80 20.49
C HIS A 19 -6.16 -18.58 20.46
N VAL A 20 -5.45 -19.47 19.77
CA VAL A 20 -4.05 -19.28 19.44
C VAL A 20 -3.98 -17.99 18.62
N ALA A 21 -3.43 -16.96 19.24
CA ALA A 21 -3.04 -15.73 18.57
C ALA A 21 -2.00 -16.11 17.51
N GLY A 22 -2.44 -16.26 16.27
CA GLY A 22 -1.56 -16.24 15.12
C GLY A 22 -1.17 -14.78 14.91
N SER A 23 -0.02 -14.37 15.45
CA SER A 23 0.65 -13.18 14.94
C SER A 23 1.04 -13.49 13.50
N VAL A 24 0.23 -13.01 12.55
CA VAL A 24 0.69 -12.82 11.19
C VAL A 24 1.69 -11.68 11.29
N PHE A 25 2.97 -12.00 11.34
CA PHE A 25 3.97 -11.01 10.99
C PHE A 25 3.70 -10.70 9.52
N ALA A 26 3.20 -9.51 9.22
CA ALA A 26 3.32 -8.98 7.87
C ALA A 26 4.80 -9.09 7.52
N GLU A 27 5.13 -9.92 6.53
CA GLU A 27 6.49 -10.01 6.03
C GLU A 27 6.87 -8.59 5.59
N THR A 28 7.95 -8.04 6.15
CA THR A 28 8.49 -6.76 5.69
C THR A 28 8.65 -6.87 4.19
N PRO A 29 8.06 -5.96 3.39
CA PRO A 29 8.15 -6.05 1.93
C PRO A 29 9.61 -6.18 1.54
N ILE A 30 9.94 -7.23 0.79
CA ILE A 30 11.33 -7.49 0.38
C ILE A 30 11.75 -6.34 -0.54
N LEU A 31 12.56 -5.41 -0.02
CA LEU A 31 13.08 -4.25 -0.75
C LEU A 31 14.13 -4.64 -1.81
N ASP A 32 14.66 -5.87 -1.73
CA ASP A 32 15.75 -6.37 -2.56
C ASP A 32 15.36 -6.72 -4.02
N ASP A 33 14.06 -6.70 -4.35
CA ASP A 33 13.57 -7.04 -5.70
C ASP A 33 13.38 -5.81 -6.63
N LEU A 34 13.66 -4.59 -6.15
CA LEU A 34 13.62 -3.42 -7.02
C LEU A 34 14.89 -3.38 -7.89
N PRO A 35 14.76 -3.21 -9.22
CA PRO A 35 15.93 -3.05 -10.08
C PRO A 35 16.79 -1.87 -9.59
N PRO A 36 18.13 -1.96 -9.72
CA PRO A 36 19.02 -0.85 -9.37
C PRO A 36 18.68 0.38 -10.19
N GLY A 37 18.80 1.55 -9.55
CA GLY A 37 18.41 2.83 -10.09
C GLY A 37 17.04 3.31 -9.56
N LYS A 38 16.84 4.61 -9.73
CA LYS A 38 15.65 5.39 -9.39
C LYS A 38 14.35 4.79 -9.94
N THR A 39 13.74 3.86 -9.21
CA THR A 39 12.62 3.04 -9.66
C THR A 39 11.53 2.95 -8.60
N GLY A 40 10.29 2.72 -9.04
CA GLY A 40 9.17 2.51 -8.17
C GLY A 40 8.19 1.48 -8.75
N VAL A 41 7.55 0.75 -7.84
CA VAL A 41 6.59 -0.29 -8.15
C VAL A 41 5.41 -0.15 -7.20
N LEU A 42 4.23 0.01 -7.78
CA LEU A 42 2.96 -0.09 -7.07
C LEU A 42 2.29 -1.41 -7.45
N GLU A 43 2.27 -2.33 -6.50
CA GLU A 43 1.63 -3.64 -6.63
C GLU A 43 0.19 -3.53 -6.17
N SER A 44 -0.72 -4.17 -6.93
CA SER A 44 -2.13 -4.21 -6.59
C SER A 44 -2.76 -5.53 -7.01
N PRO A 45 -3.96 -5.87 -6.48
CA PRO A 45 -4.70 -7.06 -6.91
C PRO A 45 -5.05 -7.09 -8.41
N VAL A 46 -5.02 -5.94 -9.09
CA VAL A 46 -5.41 -5.81 -10.51
C VAL A 46 -4.21 -5.66 -11.45
N GLY A 47 -2.99 -5.60 -10.91
CA GLY A 47 -1.77 -5.50 -11.69
C GLY A 47 -0.70 -4.64 -11.04
N THR A 48 0.44 -4.54 -11.71
CA THR A 48 1.62 -3.80 -11.25
C THR A 48 1.84 -2.57 -12.10
N TYR A 49 2.03 -1.42 -11.45
CA TYR A 49 2.41 -0.16 -12.08
C TYR A 49 3.89 0.09 -11.81
N GLU A 50 4.71 0.06 -12.86
CA GLU A 50 6.15 0.27 -12.76
C GLU A 50 6.50 1.66 -13.28
N PHE A 51 7.39 2.37 -12.59
CA PHE A 51 7.81 3.72 -12.98
C PHE A 51 9.28 3.98 -12.64
N THR A 52 9.85 4.99 -13.29
CA THR A 52 11.21 5.48 -13.03
C THR A 52 11.11 6.84 -12.34
N THR A 53 11.75 7.02 -11.20
CA THR A 53 11.69 8.28 -10.46
C THR A 53 12.61 9.33 -11.10
N THR A 54 12.01 10.38 -11.66
CA THR A 54 12.74 11.57 -12.15
C THR A 54 13.03 12.52 -10.99
N VAL A 55 12.12 12.57 -10.01
CA VAL A 55 12.30 13.23 -8.72
C VAL A 55 12.18 12.16 -7.63
N CYS A 56 13.18 12.10 -6.75
CA CYS A 56 13.21 11.20 -5.59
C CYS A 56 13.79 12.01 -4.42
N GLY A 57 12.96 12.89 -3.86
CA GLY A 57 13.33 13.76 -2.74
C GLY A 57 12.98 13.11 -1.42
N ILE A 58 13.97 12.94 -0.54
CA ILE A 58 13.79 12.57 0.86
C ILE A 58 14.55 13.62 1.66
N PHE A 59 13.84 14.59 2.22
CA PHE A 59 14.42 15.72 2.96
C PHE A 59 13.92 15.72 4.40
N LEU A 60 14.75 16.15 5.34
CA LEU A 60 14.33 16.34 6.73
C LEU A 60 14.01 17.83 6.94
N GLU A 61 12.74 18.15 7.18
CA GLU A 61 12.26 19.51 7.49
C GLU A 61 11.53 19.49 8.84
N ASP A 62 11.95 20.34 9.78
CA ASP A 62 11.35 20.45 11.12
C ASP A 62 11.22 19.12 11.91
N ASN A 63 12.15 18.18 11.67
CA ASN A 63 12.16 16.80 12.19
C ASN A 63 11.11 15.85 11.59
N PHE A 64 10.52 16.21 10.45
CA PHE A 64 9.67 15.35 9.64
C PHE A 64 10.32 15.11 8.29
N GLU A 65 10.12 13.91 7.74
CA GLU A 65 10.57 13.61 6.38
C GLU A 65 9.57 14.16 5.37
N ASP A 66 10.02 15.15 4.60
CA ASP A 66 9.37 15.65 3.40
C ASP A 66 9.82 14.81 2.20
N ILE A 67 8.88 14.02 1.67
CA ILE A 67 9.12 13.01 0.65
C ILE A 67 8.30 13.38 -0.57
N GLU A 68 9.00 13.65 -1.67
CA GLU A 68 8.43 14.10 -2.92
C GLU A 68 8.96 13.24 -4.07
N ILE A 69 8.08 12.43 -4.66
CA ILE A 69 8.44 11.45 -5.68
C ILE A 69 7.62 11.72 -6.93
N MET A 70 8.30 11.73 -8.08
CA MET A 70 7.63 11.89 -9.37
C MET A 70 8.31 11.05 -10.44
N GLY A 71 7.55 10.61 -11.43
CA GLY A 71 8.14 9.91 -12.57
C GLY A 71 7.16 9.32 -13.56
N PRO A 72 7.59 9.13 -14.82
CA PRO A 72 6.80 8.41 -15.81
C PRO A 72 6.84 6.90 -15.56
N GLY A 73 5.76 6.22 -15.92
CA GLY A 73 5.64 4.78 -15.83
C GLY A 73 4.74 4.16 -16.88
N THR A 74 4.54 2.85 -16.77
CA THR A 74 3.66 2.05 -17.62
C THR A 74 2.68 1.26 -16.77
N ALA A 75 1.40 1.45 -17.04
CA ALA A 75 0.31 0.78 -16.35
C ALA A 75 0.21 -0.70 -16.77
N PRO A 76 -0.54 -1.55 -16.04
CA PRO A 76 -0.64 -2.98 -16.36
C PRO A 76 -1.13 -3.30 -17.78
N ASP A 77 -1.90 -2.41 -18.39
CA ASP A 77 -2.42 -2.53 -19.76
C ASP A 77 -1.48 -1.98 -20.84
N GLY A 78 -0.31 -1.47 -20.44
CA GLY A 78 0.69 -0.87 -21.32
C GLY A 78 0.49 0.62 -21.59
N GLU A 79 -0.52 1.26 -21.00
CA GLU A 79 -0.73 2.70 -21.14
C GLU A 79 0.33 3.48 -20.32
N ASN A 80 0.83 4.59 -20.87
CA ASN A 80 1.73 5.47 -20.13
C ASN A 80 0.99 6.12 -18.97
N PHE A 81 1.69 6.40 -17.88
CA PHE A 81 1.16 7.22 -16.80
C PHE A 81 2.25 8.11 -16.19
N TYR A 82 1.83 9.09 -15.41
CA TYR A 82 2.70 9.90 -14.56
C TYR A 82 2.36 9.69 -13.08
N PHE A 83 3.38 9.40 -12.27
CA PHE A 83 3.29 9.17 -10.83
C PHE A 83 3.66 10.42 -10.04
N GLU A 84 2.92 10.69 -8.98
CA GLU A 84 3.24 11.72 -7.98
C GLU A 84 2.91 11.24 -6.57
N LEU A 85 3.82 11.47 -5.62
CA LEU A 85 3.63 11.25 -4.18
C LEU A 85 4.18 12.44 -3.40
N SER A 86 3.39 12.95 -2.46
CA SER A 86 3.79 13.94 -1.46
C SER A 86 3.46 13.42 -0.06
N SER A 87 4.47 13.27 0.82
CA SER A 87 4.24 12.89 2.21
C SER A 87 3.58 14.02 3.00
N THR A 88 3.98 15.27 2.76
CA THR A 88 3.43 16.46 3.40
C THR A 88 1.95 16.64 3.06
N GLY A 89 1.57 16.41 1.80
CA GLY A 89 0.16 16.42 1.37
C GLY A 89 -0.62 15.17 1.78
N ASN A 90 0.04 14.12 2.25
CA ASN A 90 -0.49 12.76 2.35
C ASN A 90 -1.32 12.42 1.12
N SER A 91 -0.70 12.50 -0.05
CA SER A 91 -1.38 12.38 -1.34
C SER A 91 -0.54 11.62 -2.35
N MET A 92 -1.19 10.75 -3.11
CA MET A 92 -0.60 10.02 -4.22
C MET A 92 -1.53 10.08 -5.43
N THR A 93 -0.98 10.32 -6.61
CA THR A 93 -1.73 10.40 -7.88
C THR A 93 -1.02 9.61 -8.98
N ILE A 94 -1.82 8.92 -9.79
CA ILE A 94 -1.42 8.23 -11.01
C ILE A 94 -2.28 8.79 -12.14
N SER A 95 -1.68 9.60 -13.00
CA SER A 95 -2.35 10.19 -14.16
C SER A 95 -2.22 9.28 -15.37
N ILE A 96 -3.28 8.57 -15.73
CA ILE A 96 -3.27 7.55 -16.81
C ILE A 96 -3.35 8.23 -18.18
N GLY A 97 -2.57 7.77 -19.16
CA GLY A 97 -2.47 8.37 -20.49
C GLY A 97 -1.62 9.65 -20.54
N SER A 98 -0.99 10.03 -19.42
CA SER A 98 -0.08 11.17 -19.30
C SER A 98 1.38 10.71 -19.35
N GLY A 99 2.24 11.47 -20.04
CA GLY A 99 3.68 11.19 -20.12
C GLY A 99 4.53 12.09 -19.24
N GLY A 100 3.93 13.07 -18.54
CA GLY A 100 4.68 14.09 -17.82
C GLY A 100 3.84 14.97 -16.88
N PRO A 101 4.49 15.79 -16.05
CA PRO A 101 3.87 16.52 -14.93
C PRO A 101 2.90 17.64 -15.34
N PHE A 102 2.89 18.03 -16.62
CA PHE A 102 2.04 19.11 -17.14
C PHE A 102 1.01 18.62 -18.17
N ASP A 103 0.98 17.31 -18.41
CA ASP A 103 -0.02 16.70 -19.28
C ASP A 103 -1.30 16.47 -18.47
N SER A 104 -2.40 17.05 -18.93
CA SER A 104 -3.71 16.82 -18.32
C SER A 104 -4.22 15.42 -18.64
N SER A 105 -4.65 14.68 -17.63
CA SER A 105 -5.45 13.46 -17.79
C SER A 105 -6.75 13.56 -17.02
N ASP A 106 -7.84 13.15 -17.67
CA ASP A 106 -9.16 12.99 -17.07
C ASP A 106 -9.31 11.65 -16.33
N ARG A 107 -8.31 10.77 -16.42
CA ARG A 107 -8.31 9.44 -15.78
C ARG A 107 -7.21 9.38 -14.73
N GLN A 108 -7.60 9.36 -13.46
CA GLN A 108 -6.66 9.36 -12.35
C GLN A 108 -6.97 8.22 -11.39
N LEU A 109 -5.92 7.63 -10.82
CA LEU A 109 -6.03 6.88 -9.57
C LEU A 109 -5.39 7.70 -8.47
N GLN A 110 -6.10 7.90 -7.36
CA GLN A 110 -5.68 8.78 -6.29
C GLN A 110 -5.77 8.08 -4.93
N ALA A 111 -4.91 8.47 -3.99
CA ALA A 111 -4.96 8.04 -2.60
C ALA A 111 -4.55 9.16 -1.64
N GLY A 112 -4.93 9.01 -0.39
CA GLY A 112 -4.55 9.87 0.72
C GLY A 112 -5.68 10.72 1.30
N GLN A 113 -5.35 11.58 2.27
CA GLN A 113 -6.28 12.20 3.24
C GLN A 113 -7.45 13.01 2.65
N HIS A 114 -7.38 13.40 1.37
CA HIS A 114 -8.38 14.25 0.72
C HIS A 114 -9.38 13.51 -0.15
N VAL A 115 -9.06 12.28 -0.57
CA VAL A 115 -9.83 11.53 -1.57
C VAL A 115 -10.13 10.09 -1.12
N SER A 116 -9.31 9.54 -0.22
CA SER A 116 -9.46 8.21 0.34
C SER A 116 -9.12 8.20 1.84
N GLU A 117 -8.61 7.07 2.34
CA GLU A 117 -8.00 6.96 3.66
C GLU A 117 -6.55 7.49 3.63
N PRO A 118 -6.07 8.10 4.73
CA PRO A 118 -4.65 8.40 4.89
C PRO A 118 -3.80 7.13 4.87
N PHE A 119 -2.58 7.24 4.34
CA PHE A 119 -1.59 6.16 4.38
C PHE A 119 -0.33 6.58 5.14
N THR A 120 0.48 5.60 5.53
CA THR A 120 1.76 5.83 6.22
C THR A 120 2.92 5.59 5.27
N VAL A 121 3.84 6.55 5.20
CA VAL A 121 5.09 6.41 4.44
C VAL A 121 6.18 5.95 5.41
N GLU A 122 6.87 4.89 5.03
CA GLU A 122 7.99 4.32 5.77
C GLU A 122 9.27 4.47 4.94
N THR A 123 10.37 4.85 5.60
CA THR A 123 11.67 5.04 4.95
C THR A 123 12.74 4.15 5.58
N SER A 124 13.69 3.72 4.75
CA SER A 124 14.88 3.00 5.20
C SER A 124 16.04 3.31 4.25
N GLY A 125 16.86 4.30 4.61
CA GLY A 125 17.93 4.79 3.75
C GLY A 125 17.35 5.39 2.46
N GLU A 126 17.65 4.78 1.32
CA GLU A 126 17.17 5.21 0.00
C GLU A 126 15.85 4.56 -0.41
N PHE A 127 15.29 3.70 0.45
CA PHE A 127 14.07 2.96 0.16
C PHE A 127 12.85 3.60 0.83
N ILE A 128 11.75 3.64 0.09
CA ILE A 128 10.44 4.08 0.58
C ILE A 128 9.44 2.93 0.41
N SER A 129 8.61 2.72 1.43
CA SER A 129 7.51 1.75 1.43
C SER A 129 6.22 2.42 1.88
N VAL A 130 5.11 2.12 1.22
CA VAL A 130 3.77 2.54 1.64
C VAL A 130 2.84 1.33 1.53
N PRO A 131 2.52 0.66 2.65
CA PRO A 131 1.60 -0.47 2.65
C PRO A 131 0.14 -0.02 2.69
N HIS A 132 -0.77 -0.93 2.31
CA HIS A 132 -2.23 -0.80 2.52
C HIS A 132 -2.86 0.46 1.91
N ILE A 133 -2.52 0.78 0.67
CA ILE A 133 -3.07 1.92 -0.07
C ILE A 133 -4.46 1.56 -0.62
N THR A 134 -5.42 2.45 -0.42
CA THR A 134 -6.71 2.42 -1.11
C THR A 134 -6.72 3.46 -2.22
N LEU A 135 -6.92 3.03 -3.48
CA LEU A 135 -6.99 3.92 -4.63
C LEU A 135 -8.43 4.14 -5.07
N VAL A 136 -8.74 5.40 -5.32
CA VAL A 136 -10.01 5.86 -5.86
C VAL A 136 -9.84 6.47 -7.25
N ASP A 137 -10.91 6.55 -8.01
CA ASP A 137 -10.95 7.32 -9.27
C ASP A 137 -11.12 8.84 -9.02
N GLU A 138 -11.21 9.62 -10.08
CA GLU A 138 -11.32 11.08 -10.05
C GLU A 138 -12.59 11.62 -9.37
N VAL A 139 -13.61 10.77 -9.16
CA VAL A 139 -14.83 11.14 -8.44
C VAL A 139 -14.92 10.51 -7.04
N GLY A 140 -13.87 9.79 -6.62
CA GLY A 140 -13.76 9.20 -5.28
C GLY A 140 -14.34 7.79 -5.14
N TRP A 141 -14.68 7.09 -6.24
CA TRP A 141 -15.07 5.68 -6.16
C TRP A 141 -13.84 4.81 -5.96
N ARG A 142 -13.92 3.90 -4.98
CA ARG A 142 -12.87 2.92 -4.73
C ARG A 142 -12.69 1.98 -5.92
N ILE A 143 -11.50 1.98 -6.51
CA ILE A 143 -11.11 1.11 -7.63
C ILE A 143 -10.24 -0.04 -7.13
N ILE A 144 -9.25 0.26 -6.30
CA ILE A 144 -8.27 -0.73 -5.81
C ILE A 144 -8.17 -0.64 -4.29
N GLY A 145 -8.16 -1.80 -3.65
CA GLY A 145 -7.86 -1.93 -2.24
C GLY A 145 -6.55 -2.66 -2.01
N ASP A 146 -5.90 -2.33 -0.90
CA ASP A 146 -4.73 -3.08 -0.40
C ASP A 146 -3.58 -3.11 -1.40
N ALA A 147 -3.33 -1.99 -2.08
CA ALA A 147 -2.14 -1.81 -2.91
C ALA A 147 -0.92 -1.49 -2.03
N SER A 148 0.28 -1.79 -2.52
CA SER A 148 1.53 -1.51 -1.82
C SER A 148 2.53 -0.86 -2.77
N LEU A 149 3.11 0.25 -2.32
CA LEU A 149 4.14 0.98 -3.05
C LEU A 149 5.52 0.67 -2.47
N ARG A 150 6.49 0.40 -3.33
CA ARG A 150 7.91 0.33 -3.01
C ARG A 150 8.69 1.20 -3.99
N ILE A 151 9.61 2.02 -3.48
CA ILE A 151 10.46 2.89 -4.29
C ILE A 151 11.90 2.75 -3.82
N ASN A 152 12.82 2.70 -4.80
CA ASN A 152 14.25 2.80 -4.59
C ASN A 152 14.72 4.15 -5.16
N CYS A 153 15.19 5.05 -4.29
CA CYS A 153 15.79 6.33 -4.68
C CYS A 153 17.30 6.25 -4.94
N GLY A 154 17.92 5.09 -4.75
CA GLY A 154 19.34 4.86 -4.96
C GLY A 154 19.78 5.00 -6.41
N GLU A 155 21.07 5.28 -6.59
CA GLU A 155 21.71 5.47 -7.91
C GLU A 155 22.07 4.15 -8.62
#